data_AF-A0A9D1DT53-F1
#
_entry.id   AF-A0A9D1DT53-F1
#
_cell.length_a   1.000
_cell.length_b   1.000
_cell.length_c   1.000
_cell.angle_alpha   90.00
_cell.angle_beta   90.00
_cell.angle_gamma   90.00
#
_symmetry.space_group_name_H-M   'P 1'
#
loop_
_entity.id
_entity.type
_entity.pdbx_description
1 polymer ?
#
loop_
_entity_poly.entity_id
_entity_poly.type
_entity_poly.pdbx_seq_one_letter_code
_entity_poly.pdbx_strand_id
1 'polypeptide(L)'
;METLKEILNTIINVYNEDLDNDKKHQLLSTLWTRYYKLSEKLNIKLDEAYNLYLIGENESYIIYQEPERKKIDKEKLQQTLNHYKEIKNNGFKEGLTSEEIKILLDYSVENARKAFDNLGINVKTNSLNGLCELGQALTIMPLENLGLEVTKNSATTCFNYPFNHVFGTVTFPYQDDGRVVDKTYLIDSTYRQFFSTIRCNEGRYYTEEENTNLKVAPDPGYFVTDINFAKTLMKDGYIELNSENAKKYGEPFYKAGISLKNIKSLHNSSIDYYSNIIFNNEDYKVNKNELDGLNLVFPIIKSKNI
;
A
#
# COMPACT_ATOMS: atom_id res chain seq x y z
N MET A 1 22.57 10.76 -33.08
CA MET A 1 21.90 9.50 -32.70
C MET A 1 21.89 9.53 -31.19
N GLU A 2 20.71 9.61 -30.57
CA GLU A 2 20.62 9.71 -29.11
C GLU A 2 21.21 8.45 -28.47
N THR A 3 22.09 8.63 -27.49
CA THR A 3 22.74 7.51 -26.79
C THR A 3 22.02 7.20 -25.47
N LEU A 4 22.12 5.96 -24.98
CA LEU A 4 21.59 5.59 -23.66
C LEU A 4 22.13 6.53 -22.56
N LYS A 5 23.40 6.92 -22.66
CA LYS A 5 24.07 7.82 -21.72
C LYS A 5 23.50 9.25 -21.75
N GLU A 6 23.13 9.76 -22.92
CA GLU A 6 22.47 11.07 -23.03
C GLU A 6 21.10 11.07 -22.31
N ILE A 7 20.34 9.98 -22.41
CA ILE A 7 19.06 9.86 -21.71
C ILE A 7 19.28 9.81 -20.19
N LEU A 8 20.25 9.01 -19.71
CA LEU A 8 20.57 8.94 -18.27
C LEU A 8 21.07 10.28 -17.71
N ASN A 9 21.93 10.99 -18.44
CA ASN A 9 22.36 12.35 -18.05
C ASN A 9 21.17 13.32 -17.96
N THR A 10 20.19 13.19 -18.86
CA THR A 10 18.98 14.01 -18.81
C THR A 10 18.11 13.66 -17.60
N ILE A 11 18.00 12.37 -17.25
CA ILE A 11 17.31 11.92 -16.02
C ILE A 11 17.98 12.53 -14.77
N ILE A 12 19.32 12.48 -14.69
CA ILE A 12 20.08 13.10 -13.60
C ILE A 12 19.77 14.59 -13.47
N ASN A 13 19.74 15.32 -14.59
CA ASN A 13 19.40 16.74 -14.57
C ASN A 13 17.99 16.97 -14.01
N VAL A 14 17.00 16.19 -14.46
CA VAL A 14 15.62 16.31 -13.97
C VAL A 14 15.52 15.96 -12.48
N TYR A 15 16.27 14.99 -11.96
CA TYR A 15 16.32 14.71 -10.53
C TYR A 15 16.85 15.90 -9.71
N ASN A 16 17.87 16.58 -10.22
CA ASN A 16 18.48 17.74 -9.56
C ASN A 16 17.67 19.04 -9.70
N GLU A 17 16.66 19.08 -10.57
CA GLU A 17 15.78 20.24 -10.73
C GLU A 17 14.69 20.27 -9.66
N ASP A 18 14.42 21.49 -9.15
CA ASP A 18 13.29 21.78 -8.25
C ASP A 18 12.01 21.94 -9.08
N LEU A 19 11.38 20.80 -9.38
CA LEU A 19 10.12 20.71 -10.12
C LEU A 19 9.02 20.17 -9.22
N ASP A 20 7.78 20.61 -9.47
CA ASP A 20 6.62 19.98 -8.86
C ASP A 20 6.48 18.51 -9.31
N ASN A 21 5.78 17.71 -8.50
CA ASN A 21 5.63 16.27 -8.72
C ASN A 21 5.13 15.92 -10.13
N ASP A 22 4.11 16.62 -10.61
CA ASP A 22 3.42 16.25 -11.85
C ASP A 22 4.30 16.56 -13.06
N LYS A 23 5.00 17.70 -13.01
CA LYS A 23 5.98 18.05 -14.04
C LYS A 23 7.15 17.07 -14.05
N LYS A 24 7.68 16.72 -12.88
CA LYS A 24 8.78 15.77 -12.72
C LYS A 24 8.36 14.38 -13.23
N HIS A 25 7.16 13.92 -12.87
CA HIS A 25 6.57 12.67 -13.37
C HIS A 25 6.48 12.65 -14.90
N GLN A 26 5.95 13.70 -15.52
CA GLN A 26 5.80 13.80 -16.97
C GLN A 26 7.15 13.64 -17.70
N LEU A 27 8.18 14.31 -17.22
CA LEU A 27 9.52 14.27 -17.83
C LEU A 27 10.18 12.89 -17.62
N LEU A 28 10.21 12.43 -16.36
CA LEU A 28 10.89 11.18 -15.99
C LEU A 28 10.21 9.96 -16.61
N SER A 29 8.87 9.88 -16.63
CA SER A 29 8.16 8.76 -17.26
C SER A 29 8.50 8.62 -18.74
N THR A 30 8.61 9.76 -19.45
CA THR A 30 9.01 9.81 -20.86
C THR A 30 10.46 9.37 -21.05
N LEU A 31 11.37 9.89 -20.22
CA LEU A 31 12.80 9.58 -20.30
C LEU A 31 13.08 8.11 -19.98
N TRP A 32 12.51 7.57 -18.90
CA TRP A 32 12.62 6.15 -18.55
C TRP A 32 12.01 5.25 -19.63
N THR A 33 10.86 5.62 -20.20
CA THR A 33 10.28 4.88 -21.33
C THR A 33 11.20 4.82 -22.53
N ARG A 34 11.81 5.96 -22.90
CA ARG A 34 12.79 6.02 -24.00
C ARG A 34 14.04 5.19 -23.69
N TYR A 35 14.57 5.30 -22.47
CA TYR A 35 15.73 4.54 -22.02
C TYR A 35 15.48 3.02 -22.14
N TYR A 36 14.40 2.52 -21.55
CA TYR A 36 14.12 1.07 -21.54
C TYR A 36 13.87 0.51 -22.94
N LYS A 37 13.10 1.22 -23.79
CA LYS A 37 12.88 0.82 -25.19
C LYS A 37 14.20 0.78 -25.99
N LEU A 38 15.07 1.77 -25.82
CA LEU A 38 16.36 1.82 -26.51
C LEU A 38 17.33 0.76 -25.98
N SER A 39 17.37 0.55 -24.66
CA SER A 39 18.23 -0.42 -23.97
C SER A 39 17.90 -1.84 -24.44
N GLU A 40 16.62 -2.19 -24.51
CA GLU A 40 16.15 -3.46 -25.04
C GLU A 40 16.52 -3.63 -26.53
N LYS A 41 16.27 -2.61 -27.36
CA LYS A 41 16.59 -2.64 -28.80
C LYS A 41 18.08 -2.86 -29.05
N LEU A 42 18.94 -2.25 -28.25
CA LEU A 42 20.40 -2.38 -28.36
C LEU A 42 20.95 -3.60 -27.65
N ASN A 43 20.15 -4.26 -26.81
CA ASN A 43 20.58 -5.32 -25.88
C ASN A 43 21.75 -4.86 -24.98
N ILE A 44 21.68 -3.63 -24.47
CA ILE A 44 22.69 -3.01 -23.59
C ILE A 44 22.02 -2.54 -22.30
N LYS A 45 22.50 -3.02 -21.15
CA LYS A 45 22.13 -2.53 -19.82
C LYS A 45 23.33 -1.76 -19.24
N LEU A 46 23.09 -0.54 -18.74
CA LEU A 46 24.11 0.27 -18.07
C LEU A 46 23.91 0.21 -16.56
N ASP A 47 24.96 -0.08 -15.80
CA ASP A 47 24.93 -0.11 -14.32
C ASP A 47 24.48 1.23 -13.72
N GLU A 48 24.81 2.33 -14.38
CA GLU A 48 24.39 3.68 -14.00
C GLU A 48 22.86 3.80 -13.93
N ALA A 49 22.12 3.12 -14.81
CA ALA A 49 20.66 3.14 -14.78
C ALA A 49 20.10 2.45 -13.54
N TYR A 50 20.78 1.42 -13.02
CA TYR A 50 20.38 0.75 -11.78
C TYR A 50 20.54 1.68 -10.57
N ASN A 51 21.66 2.39 -10.48
CA ASN A 51 21.88 3.34 -9.38
C ASN A 51 20.88 4.50 -9.43
N LEU A 52 20.63 5.04 -10.63
CA LEU A 52 19.60 6.07 -10.82
C LEU A 52 18.20 5.53 -10.51
N TYR A 53 17.99 4.23 -10.73
CA TYR A 53 16.72 3.62 -10.41
C TYR A 53 16.41 3.64 -8.92
N LEU A 54 17.37 3.21 -8.10
CA LEU A 54 17.24 3.18 -6.65
C LEU A 54 17.03 4.58 -6.05
N ILE A 55 17.75 5.59 -6.56
CA ILE A 55 17.60 6.98 -6.11
C ILE A 55 16.24 7.54 -6.56
N GLY A 56 15.77 7.14 -7.75
CA GLY A 56 14.55 7.62 -8.37
C GLY A 56 13.24 7.18 -7.72
N GLU A 57 13.24 6.21 -6.80
CA GLU A 57 12.00 5.67 -6.21
C GLU A 57 11.17 6.71 -5.45
N ASN A 58 11.82 7.75 -4.91
CA ASN A 58 11.18 8.77 -4.07
C ASN A 58 11.00 10.13 -4.78
N GLU A 59 11.47 10.26 -6.02
CA GLU A 59 11.63 11.56 -6.71
C GLU A 59 10.31 12.15 -7.19
N SER A 60 9.41 11.31 -7.69
CA SER A 60 8.08 11.72 -8.14
C SER A 60 7.15 10.52 -8.27
N TYR A 61 5.86 10.80 -8.36
CA TYR A 61 4.81 9.81 -8.35
C TYR A 61 3.78 10.11 -9.45
N ILE A 62 3.24 9.06 -10.10
CA ILE A 62 2.13 9.21 -11.06
C ILE A 62 0.88 9.78 -10.39
N ILE A 63 0.65 9.41 -9.12
CA ILE A 63 -0.35 10.01 -8.24
C ILE A 63 0.35 10.33 -6.93
N TYR A 64 0.45 11.63 -6.61
CA TYR A 64 1.06 12.07 -5.35
C TYR A 64 0.01 12.25 -4.25
N GLN A 65 0.25 11.58 -3.13
CA GLN A 65 -0.44 11.82 -1.87
C GLN A 65 0.47 11.42 -0.71
N GLU A 66 0.71 12.37 0.19
CA GLU A 66 1.44 12.08 1.43
C GLU A 66 0.57 11.25 2.39
N PRO A 67 1.13 10.20 3.01
CA PRO A 67 0.52 9.53 4.15
C PRO A 67 0.31 10.51 5.32
N GLU A 68 -0.90 10.53 5.89
CA GLU A 68 -1.23 11.46 6.97
C GLU A 68 -0.66 10.99 8.33
N ARG A 69 -0.24 11.92 9.20
CA ARG A 69 0.06 11.58 10.59
C ARG A 69 -1.18 11.78 11.43
N LYS A 70 -1.65 10.72 12.10
CA LYS A 70 -2.89 10.77 12.87
C LYS A 70 -2.57 11.21 14.29
N LYS A 71 -3.28 12.23 14.77
CA LYS A 71 -3.20 12.64 16.17
C LYS A 71 -4.10 11.74 17.00
N ILE A 72 -3.49 10.84 17.77
CA ILE A 72 -4.22 9.91 18.64
C ILE A 72 -4.57 10.58 19.96
N ASP A 73 -5.86 10.73 20.22
CA ASP A 73 -6.40 11.09 21.53
C ASP A 73 -6.44 9.83 22.42
N LYS A 74 -5.59 9.82 23.45
CA LYS A 74 -5.42 8.66 24.33
C LYS A 74 -6.65 8.39 25.20
N GLU A 75 -7.40 9.42 25.57
CA GLU A 75 -8.59 9.26 26.42
C GLU A 75 -9.73 8.65 25.61
N LYS A 76 -9.97 9.18 24.41
CA LYS A 76 -10.95 8.61 23.48
C LYS A 76 -10.59 7.18 23.08
N LEU A 77 -9.31 6.92 22.76
CA LEU A 77 -8.85 5.56 22.47
C LEU A 77 -9.16 4.60 23.63
N GLN A 78 -8.89 5.00 24.87
CA GLN A 78 -9.16 4.16 26.02
C GLN A 78 -10.67 3.94 26.24
N GLN A 79 -11.49 4.96 26.03
CA GLN A 79 -12.95 4.84 26.08
C GLN A 79 -13.46 3.86 25.02
N THR A 80 -13.00 3.98 23.77
CA THR A 80 -13.33 3.05 22.69
C THR A 80 -12.90 1.62 23.00
N LEU A 81 -11.69 1.42 23.54
CA LEU A 81 -11.22 0.08 23.93
C LEU A 81 -12.04 -0.52 25.08
N ASN A 82 -12.51 0.31 26.02
CA ASN A 82 -13.38 -0.16 27.11
C ASN A 82 -14.76 -0.54 26.57
N HIS A 83 -15.36 0.32 25.73
CA HIS A 83 -16.64 0.04 25.11
C HIS A 83 -16.59 -1.22 24.24
N TYR A 84 -15.55 -1.42 23.43
CA TYR A 84 -15.38 -2.65 22.67
C TYR A 84 -15.31 -3.90 23.57
N LYS A 85 -14.64 -3.82 24.73
CA LYS A 85 -14.61 -4.94 25.69
C LYS A 85 -15.99 -5.21 26.29
N GLU A 86 -16.76 -4.18 26.60
CA GLU A 86 -18.13 -4.30 27.11
C GLU A 86 -19.05 -4.96 26.07
N ILE A 87 -18.99 -4.50 24.82
CA ILE A 87 -19.66 -5.08 23.66
C ILE A 87 -19.30 -6.57 23.51
N LYS A 88 -18.00 -6.89 23.54
CA LYS A 88 -17.53 -8.28 23.41
C LYS A 88 -18.05 -9.16 24.55
N ASN A 89 -18.08 -8.64 25.77
CA ASN A 89 -18.58 -9.36 26.95
C ASN A 89 -20.10 -9.54 26.94
N ASN A 90 -20.85 -8.65 26.28
CA ASN A 90 -22.31 -8.74 26.18
C ASN A 90 -22.79 -9.61 25.00
N GLY A 91 -21.85 -10.14 24.20
CA GLY A 91 -22.13 -10.98 23.04
C GLY A 91 -22.50 -10.19 21.78
N PHE A 92 -21.96 -8.97 21.62
CA PHE A 92 -22.21 -8.08 20.47
C PHE A 92 -23.69 -7.72 20.32
N LYS A 93 -24.39 -7.43 21.43
CA LYS A 93 -25.77 -6.93 21.41
C LYS A 93 -25.89 -5.49 20.91
N GLU A 94 -24.78 -4.76 20.99
CA GLU A 94 -24.59 -3.43 20.43
C GLU A 94 -23.27 -3.42 19.64
N GLY A 95 -23.11 -2.45 18.74
CA GLY A 95 -21.91 -2.31 17.90
C GLY A 95 -21.14 -1.02 18.21
N LEU A 96 -19.94 -0.92 17.65
CA LEU A 96 -19.17 0.31 17.65
C LEU A 96 -19.79 1.35 16.72
N THR A 97 -19.59 2.62 17.04
CA THR A 97 -19.90 3.73 16.15
C THR A 97 -18.83 3.91 15.06
N SER A 98 -19.16 4.67 14.01
CA SER A 98 -18.19 4.99 12.95
C SER A 98 -16.97 5.76 13.48
N GLU A 99 -17.15 6.63 14.47
CA GLU A 99 -16.04 7.39 15.08
C GLU A 99 -15.11 6.47 15.89
N GLU A 100 -15.67 5.51 16.62
CA GLU A 100 -14.89 4.54 17.39
C GLU A 100 -14.07 3.61 16.49
N ILE A 101 -14.69 3.10 15.42
CA ILE A 101 -13.97 2.33 14.40
C ILE A 101 -12.81 3.16 13.82
N LYS A 102 -13.07 4.43 13.49
CA LYS A 102 -12.06 5.36 12.99
C LYS A 102 -10.91 5.55 13.97
N ILE A 103 -11.19 5.69 15.27
CA ILE A 103 -10.16 5.81 16.32
C ILE A 103 -9.25 4.59 16.36
N LEU A 104 -9.81 3.38 16.27
CA LEU A 104 -9.04 2.14 16.27
C LEU A 104 -8.18 1.99 15.01
N LEU A 105 -8.73 2.32 13.84
CA LEU A 105 -8.02 2.31 12.55
C LEU A 105 -6.90 3.35 12.51
N ASP A 106 -7.17 4.59 12.92
CA ASP A 106 -6.17 5.67 12.98
C ASP A 106 -5.02 5.30 13.91
N TYR A 107 -5.29 4.69 15.07
CA TYR A 107 -4.24 4.21 15.97
C TYR A 107 -3.38 3.13 15.31
N SER A 108 -4.01 2.13 14.69
CA SER A 108 -3.33 1.02 14.03
C SER A 108 -2.40 1.51 12.90
N VAL A 109 -2.88 2.41 12.03
CA VAL A 109 -2.04 2.97 10.96
C VAL A 109 -0.95 3.89 11.50
N GLU A 110 -1.25 4.74 12.47
CA GLU A 110 -0.23 5.61 13.08
C GLU A 110 0.84 4.82 13.82
N ASN A 111 0.50 3.66 14.39
CA ASN A 111 1.44 2.74 14.99
C ASN A 111 2.46 2.25 13.96
N ALA A 112 2.00 1.83 12.78
CA ALA A 112 2.89 1.43 11.69
C ALA A 112 3.78 2.60 11.21
N ARG A 113 3.18 3.78 10.99
CA ARG A 113 3.91 4.98 10.54
C ARG A 113 4.99 5.42 11.54
N LYS A 114 4.71 5.36 12.85
CA LYS A 114 5.71 5.64 13.90
C LYS A 114 6.84 4.63 13.92
N ALA A 115 6.53 3.35 13.73
CA ALA A 115 7.55 2.32 13.68
C ALA A 115 8.49 2.54 12.47
N PHE A 116 7.96 2.91 11.31
CA PHE A 116 8.78 3.29 10.15
C PHE A 116 9.70 4.48 10.46
N ASP A 117 9.18 5.54 11.09
CA ASP A 117 10.02 6.68 11.50
C ASP A 117 11.14 6.26 12.47
N ASN A 118 10.85 5.35 13.41
CA ASN A 118 11.85 4.84 14.36
C ASN A 118 12.95 4.03 13.65
N LEU A 119 12.69 3.50 12.46
CA LEU A 119 13.67 2.87 11.58
C LEU A 119 14.40 3.89 10.68
N GLY A 120 14.14 5.19 10.85
CA GLY A 120 14.73 6.26 10.04
C GLY A 120 14.02 6.52 8.72
N ILE A 121 12.84 5.94 8.50
CA ILE A 121 12.09 6.05 7.25
C ILE A 121 11.06 7.17 7.40
N ASN A 122 11.30 8.29 6.70
CA ASN A 122 10.33 9.38 6.67
C ASN A 122 9.14 9.04 5.77
N VAL A 123 8.01 8.68 6.38
CA VAL A 123 6.79 8.26 5.67
C VAL A 123 6.21 9.31 4.73
N LYS A 124 6.55 10.59 4.89
CA LYS A 124 6.07 11.67 4.01
C LYS A 124 6.79 11.69 2.67
N THR A 125 8.07 11.35 2.66
CA THR A 125 8.91 11.46 1.44
C THR A 125 9.24 10.11 0.83
N ASN A 126 9.28 9.05 1.63
CA ASN A 126 9.62 7.70 1.17
C ASN A 126 8.45 7.02 0.45
N SER A 127 8.77 6.19 -0.55
CA SER A 127 7.83 5.39 -1.34
C SER A 127 7.18 4.28 -0.51
N LEU A 128 7.84 3.83 0.56
CA LEU A 128 7.50 2.67 1.40
C LEU A 128 7.69 1.32 0.70
N ASN A 129 8.42 1.31 -0.42
CA ASN A 129 8.75 0.08 -1.13
C ASN A 129 9.53 -0.90 -0.25
N GLY A 130 9.12 -2.17 -0.27
CA GLY A 130 9.74 -3.23 0.53
C GLY A 130 9.32 -3.28 2.00
N LEU A 131 8.37 -2.42 2.44
CA LEU A 131 7.90 -2.39 3.84
C LEU A 131 6.56 -3.08 4.06
N CYS A 132 5.95 -3.69 3.04
CA CYS A 132 4.59 -4.19 3.09
C CYS A 132 4.36 -5.26 4.17
N GLU A 133 5.31 -6.18 4.38
CA GLU A 133 5.20 -7.24 5.39
C GLU A 133 5.20 -6.67 6.82
N LEU A 134 6.13 -5.75 7.09
CA LEU A 134 6.20 -5.03 8.34
C LEU A 134 4.96 -4.14 8.54
N GLY A 135 4.52 -3.47 7.47
CA GLY A 135 3.32 -2.63 7.45
C GLY A 135 2.05 -3.40 7.77
N GLN A 136 1.84 -4.58 7.17
CA GLN A 136 0.72 -5.47 7.48
C GLN A 136 0.78 -5.92 8.93
N ALA A 137 1.94 -6.36 9.44
CA ALA A 137 2.04 -6.81 10.82
C ALA A 137 1.72 -5.70 11.82
N LEU A 138 2.29 -4.51 11.63
CA LEU A 138 2.11 -3.38 12.54
C LEU A 138 0.70 -2.79 12.56
N THR A 139 -0.07 -2.98 11.49
CA THR A 139 -1.47 -2.54 11.45
C THR A 139 -2.44 -3.65 11.85
N ILE A 140 -2.27 -4.87 11.35
CA ILE A 140 -3.22 -5.97 11.56
C ILE A 140 -3.05 -6.64 12.92
N MET A 141 -1.81 -6.91 13.38
CA MET A 141 -1.60 -7.62 14.66
C MET A 141 -2.24 -6.92 15.86
N PRO A 142 -2.18 -5.58 16.03
CA PRO A 142 -2.89 -4.92 17.12
C PRO A 142 -4.40 -5.19 17.13
N LEU A 143 -5.03 -5.22 15.94
CA LEU A 143 -6.47 -5.46 15.78
C LEU A 143 -6.81 -6.94 16.02
N GLU A 144 -5.99 -7.85 15.51
CA GLU A 144 -6.10 -9.29 15.75
C GLU A 144 -5.94 -9.61 17.24
N ASN A 145 -4.96 -9.00 17.92
CA ASN A 145 -4.72 -9.17 19.36
C ASN A 145 -5.82 -8.56 20.24
N LEU A 146 -6.56 -7.56 19.73
CA LEU A 146 -7.80 -7.08 20.36
C LEU A 146 -8.92 -8.13 20.25
N GLY A 147 -8.77 -9.09 19.34
CA GLY A 147 -9.69 -10.19 19.07
C GLY A 147 -10.78 -9.82 18.07
N LEU A 148 -10.48 -8.88 17.16
CA LEU A 148 -11.28 -8.62 15.96
C LEU A 148 -10.96 -9.68 14.89
N GLU A 149 -11.93 -9.94 14.03
CA GLU A 149 -11.72 -10.78 12.86
C GLU A 149 -10.88 -10.00 11.83
N VAL A 150 -9.83 -10.65 11.32
CA VAL A 150 -8.90 -10.06 10.35
C VAL A 150 -8.57 -11.05 9.24
N THR A 151 -8.19 -10.52 8.08
CA THR A 151 -7.53 -11.29 7.02
C THR A 151 -6.10 -10.79 6.82
N LYS A 152 -5.20 -11.72 6.55
CA LYS A 152 -3.81 -11.50 6.16
C LYS A 152 -3.70 -11.89 4.70
N ASN A 153 -3.76 -10.90 3.81
CA ASN A 153 -3.85 -11.13 2.38
C ASN A 153 -2.50 -10.93 1.69
N SER A 154 -2.34 -11.58 0.53
CA SER A 154 -1.30 -11.25 -0.43
C SER A 154 -1.89 -10.91 -1.79
N ALA A 155 -1.30 -9.96 -2.51
CA ALA A 155 -1.74 -9.59 -3.85
C ALA A 155 -1.56 -10.75 -4.84
N THR A 156 -0.58 -11.62 -4.60
CA THR A 156 -0.37 -12.84 -5.39
C THR A 156 -1.58 -13.76 -5.32
N THR A 157 -2.02 -14.13 -4.11
CA THR A 157 -3.16 -15.05 -3.94
C THR A 157 -4.49 -14.38 -4.29
N CYS A 158 -4.68 -13.11 -3.92
CA CYS A 158 -5.95 -12.44 -4.15
C CYS A 158 -6.16 -12.01 -5.61
N PHE A 159 -5.09 -11.62 -6.33
CA PHE A 159 -5.20 -10.92 -7.62
C PHE A 159 -4.29 -11.48 -8.73
N ASN A 160 -3.56 -12.57 -8.49
CA ASN A 160 -2.54 -13.10 -9.40
C ASN A 160 -1.41 -12.10 -9.72
N TYR A 161 -1.07 -11.22 -8.76
CA TYR A 161 0.07 -10.32 -8.90
C TYR A 161 1.39 -11.09 -8.72
N PRO A 162 2.35 -11.02 -9.67
CA PRO A 162 3.53 -11.87 -9.65
C PRO A 162 4.57 -11.50 -8.59
N PHE A 163 4.48 -10.33 -7.96
CA PHE A 163 5.42 -9.86 -6.95
C PHE A 163 4.82 -9.90 -5.56
N ASN A 164 5.69 -9.86 -4.55
CA ASN A 164 5.27 -9.86 -3.17
C ASN A 164 4.62 -8.51 -2.82
N HIS A 165 3.37 -8.57 -2.38
CA HIS A 165 2.71 -7.47 -1.66
C HIS A 165 1.72 -8.08 -0.70
N VAL A 166 1.66 -7.54 0.51
CA VAL A 166 0.73 -7.97 1.54
C VAL A 166 -0.04 -6.80 2.12
N PHE A 167 -1.28 -7.07 2.46
CA PHE A 167 -2.25 -6.13 3.02
C PHE A 167 -3.22 -6.92 3.91
N GLY A 168 -4.14 -6.28 4.61
CA GLY A 168 -5.11 -7.03 5.39
C GLY A 168 -6.47 -6.39 5.44
N THR A 169 -7.40 -7.08 6.07
CA THR A 169 -8.69 -6.50 6.44
C THR A 169 -8.96 -6.68 7.93
N VAL A 170 -9.87 -5.88 8.45
CA VAL A 170 -10.45 -6.03 9.78
C VAL A 170 -11.95 -5.85 9.69
N THR A 171 -12.69 -6.69 10.40
CA THR A 171 -14.15 -6.60 10.50
C THR A 171 -14.53 -6.13 11.90
N PHE A 172 -15.33 -5.07 11.96
CA PHE A 172 -15.86 -4.52 13.21
C PHE A 172 -17.36 -4.82 13.35
N PRO A 173 -17.84 -5.10 14.57
CA PRO A 173 -19.26 -5.07 14.88
C PRO A 173 -19.71 -3.60 14.87
N TYR A 174 -20.50 -3.20 13.88
CA TYR A 174 -20.95 -1.83 13.67
C TYR A 174 -22.42 -1.65 14.03
N GLN A 175 -22.73 -0.56 14.73
CA GLN A 175 -24.09 -0.20 15.06
C GLN A 175 -24.76 0.54 13.89
N ASP A 176 -25.74 -0.09 13.26
CA ASP A 176 -26.52 0.43 12.13
C ASP A 176 -28.01 0.40 12.50
N ASP A 177 -28.66 1.56 12.64
CA ASP A 177 -30.12 1.67 12.87
C ASP A 177 -30.74 0.64 13.84
N GLY A 178 -30.12 0.47 15.01
CA GLY A 178 -30.61 -0.43 16.07
C GLY A 178 -30.28 -1.92 15.89
N ARG A 179 -29.52 -2.29 14.86
CA ARG A 179 -28.95 -3.64 14.67
C ARG A 179 -27.41 -3.59 14.62
N VAL A 180 -26.78 -4.71 14.92
CA VAL A 180 -25.34 -4.91 14.75
C VAL A 180 -25.10 -5.58 13.41
N VAL A 181 -24.23 -5.00 12.59
CA VAL A 181 -23.82 -5.53 11.30
C VAL A 181 -22.30 -5.56 11.20
N ASP A 182 -21.77 -6.42 10.35
CA ASP A 182 -20.33 -6.47 10.10
C ASP A 182 -19.92 -5.35 9.16
N LYS A 183 -18.88 -4.61 9.54
CA LYS A 183 -18.29 -3.57 8.72
C LYS A 183 -16.78 -3.81 8.55
N THR A 184 -16.38 -4.15 7.34
CA THR A 184 -15.00 -4.53 7.02
C THR A 184 -14.24 -3.38 6.38
N TYR A 185 -12.96 -3.26 6.74
CA TYR A 185 -12.04 -2.27 6.20
C TYR A 185 -10.80 -2.96 5.64
N LEU A 186 -10.38 -2.56 4.44
CA LEU A 186 -9.07 -2.90 3.87
C LEU A 186 -8.02 -1.95 4.47
N ILE A 187 -6.88 -2.50 4.88
CA ILE A 187 -5.75 -1.76 5.43
C ILE A 187 -4.50 -2.07 4.61
N ASP A 188 -3.89 -1.02 4.07
CA ASP A 188 -2.59 -1.05 3.41
C ASP A 188 -1.85 0.26 3.70
N SER A 189 -1.01 0.24 4.74
CA SER A 189 -0.20 1.39 5.16
C SER A 189 0.96 1.70 4.21
N THR A 190 1.20 0.83 3.22
CA THR A 190 2.32 0.88 2.27
C THR A 190 1.89 1.04 0.83
N TYR A 191 0.59 1.26 0.57
CA TYR A 191 0.01 1.33 -0.78
C TYR A 191 0.72 2.33 -1.71
N ARG A 192 1.33 3.38 -1.14
CA ARG A 192 2.12 4.39 -1.87
C ARG A 192 3.27 3.81 -2.69
N GLN A 193 3.82 2.66 -2.32
CA GLN A 193 5.00 2.07 -2.99
C GLN A 193 4.81 1.86 -4.49
N PHE A 194 3.56 1.63 -4.91
CA PHE A 194 3.21 1.34 -6.30
C PHE A 194 3.04 2.59 -7.18
N PHE A 195 3.32 3.79 -6.68
CA PHE A 195 3.03 5.03 -7.41
C PHE A 195 4.28 5.77 -7.89
N SER A 196 5.49 5.29 -7.59
CA SER A 196 6.73 5.95 -8.03
C SER A 196 6.80 6.02 -9.57
N THR A 197 7.20 7.16 -10.11
CA THR A 197 7.29 7.37 -11.57
C THR A 197 8.16 6.33 -12.25
N ILE A 198 9.22 5.91 -11.57
CA ILE A 198 10.18 5.00 -12.15
C ILE A 198 9.65 3.58 -12.35
N ARG A 199 8.66 3.18 -11.54
CA ARG A 199 7.92 1.92 -11.67
C ARG A 199 6.60 2.10 -12.46
N CYS A 200 6.10 3.33 -12.57
CA CYS A 200 4.87 3.67 -13.28
C CYS A 200 5.10 4.38 -14.62
N ASN A 201 5.71 3.67 -15.58
CA ASN A 201 5.88 4.14 -16.96
C ASN A 201 5.83 2.97 -17.96
N GLU A 202 5.39 3.25 -19.19
CA GLU A 202 5.24 2.25 -20.27
C GLU A 202 6.55 1.48 -20.54
N GLY A 203 7.69 2.14 -20.32
CA GLY A 203 9.02 1.54 -20.43
C GLY A 203 9.22 0.26 -19.63
N ARG A 204 8.47 0.08 -18.53
CA ARG A 204 8.59 -1.12 -17.68
C ARG A 204 8.37 -2.43 -18.42
N TYR A 205 7.51 -2.44 -19.42
CA TYR A 205 7.29 -3.60 -20.29
C TYR A 205 8.54 -4.12 -21.02
N TYR A 206 9.59 -3.31 -21.11
CA TYR A 206 10.81 -3.58 -21.86
C TYR A 206 12.02 -3.86 -20.96
N THR A 207 11.85 -3.82 -19.64
CA THR A 207 12.88 -4.19 -18.66
C THR A 207 12.46 -5.40 -17.84
N GLU A 208 13.44 -6.08 -17.26
CA GLU A 208 13.23 -7.16 -16.31
C GLU A 208 13.11 -6.61 -14.89
N GLU A 209 12.35 -7.29 -14.03
CA GLU A 209 12.41 -7.03 -12.59
C GLU A 209 13.77 -7.46 -12.08
N GLU A 210 14.30 -6.69 -11.15
CA GLU A 210 15.57 -6.95 -10.51
C GLU A 210 15.62 -8.38 -9.99
N ASN A 211 16.69 -9.10 -10.34
CA ASN A 211 16.96 -10.46 -9.87
C ASN A 211 15.91 -11.54 -10.25
N THR A 212 14.97 -11.27 -11.17
CA THR A 212 13.96 -12.27 -11.58
C THR A 212 14.08 -12.73 -13.04
N ASN A 213 14.76 -11.97 -13.90
CA ASN A 213 14.76 -12.14 -15.37
C ASN A 213 13.35 -12.10 -16.02
N LEU A 214 12.32 -11.67 -15.29
CA LEU A 214 10.95 -11.56 -15.80
C LEU A 214 10.71 -10.15 -16.30
N LYS A 215 10.26 -10.00 -17.55
CA LYS A 215 9.74 -8.72 -18.03
C LYS A 215 8.49 -8.34 -17.25
N VAL A 216 8.44 -7.09 -16.82
CA VAL A 216 7.40 -6.62 -15.92
C VAL A 216 6.45 -5.67 -16.60
N ALA A 217 5.18 -5.70 -16.20
CA ALA A 217 4.32 -4.56 -16.47
C ALA A 217 4.76 -3.37 -15.59
N PRO A 218 4.29 -2.15 -15.89
CA PRO A 218 4.29 -1.08 -14.91
C PRO A 218 3.66 -1.52 -13.59
N ASP A 219 4.01 -0.85 -12.50
CA ASP A 219 3.42 -1.12 -11.18
C ASP A 219 1.91 -0.85 -11.14
N PRO A 220 1.18 -1.40 -10.15
CA PRO A 220 -0.26 -1.22 -10.01
C PRO A 220 -0.72 0.24 -10.13
N GLY A 221 0.03 1.21 -9.59
CA GLY A 221 -0.33 2.63 -9.67
C GLY A 221 -0.50 3.18 -11.09
N TYR A 222 0.18 2.58 -12.08
CA TYR A 222 0.01 2.94 -13.50
C TYR A 222 -1.39 2.61 -14.05
N PHE A 223 -2.06 1.60 -13.48
CA PHE A 223 -3.35 1.11 -13.93
C PHE A 223 -4.54 1.64 -13.12
N VAL A 224 -4.27 2.46 -12.09
CA VAL A 224 -5.30 3.10 -11.27
C VAL A 224 -6.06 4.12 -12.10
N THR A 225 -7.38 4.02 -12.11
CA THR A 225 -8.28 4.96 -12.81
C THR A 225 -9.00 5.91 -11.84
N ASP A 226 -9.29 5.46 -10.62
CA ASP A 226 -9.89 6.29 -9.57
C ASP A 226 -8.78 6.89 -8.69
N ILE A 227 -8.38 8.12 -9.03
CA ILE A 227 -7.35 8.88 -8.32
C ILE A 227 -7.80 9.17 -6.88
N ASN A 228 -9.08 9.45 -6.64
CA ASN A 228 -9.57 9.80 -5.31
C ASN A 228 -9.51 8.60 -4.37
N PHE A 229 -9.89 7.41 -4.85
CA PHE A 229 -9.71 6.16 -4.12
C PHE A 229 -8.24 5.97 -3.69
N ALA A 230 -7.31 6.10 -4.64
CA ALA A 230 -5.89 5.90 -4.35
C ALA A 230 -5.34 6.92 -3.37
N LYS A 231 -5.71 8.21 -3.51
CA LYS A 231 -5.34 9.25 -2.56
C LYS A 231 -5.90 8.98 -1.17
N THR A 232 -7.17 8.59 -1.04
CA THR A 232 -7.75 8.25 0.26
C THR A 232 -6.99 7.11 0.92
N LEU A 233 -6.73 6.02 0.20
CA LEU A 233 -6.01 4.87 0.76
C LEU A 233 -4.56 5.21 1.13
N MET A 234 -3.81 5.95 0.30
CA MET A 234 -2.45 6.40 0.65
C MET A 234 -2.44 7.31 1.88
N LYS A 235 -3.38 8.26 1.94
CA LYS A 235 -3.49 9.23 3.03
C LYS A 235 -3.86 8.54 4.34
N ASP A 236 -4.92 7.75 4.34
CA ASP A 236 -5.51 7.19 5.55
C ASP A 236 -4.88 5.85 5.95
N GLY A 237 -4.34 5.10 4.99
CA GLY A 237 -3.80 3.75 5.17
C GLY A 237 -4.87 2.66 5.24
N TYR A 238 -6.15 3.04 5.16
CA TYR A 238 -7.29 2.13 5.15
C TYR A 238 -8.46 2.71 4.36
N ILE A 239 -9.39 1.85 3.97
CA ILE A 239 -10.67 2.24 3.36
C ILE A 239 -11.74 1.19 3.65
N GLU A 240 -13.01 1.60 3.72
CA GLU A 240 -14.13 0.65 3.84
C GLU A 240 -14.12 -0.33 2.66
N LEU A 241 -14.20 -1.63 2.96
CA LEU A 241 -14.20 -2.67 1.97
C LEU A 241 -15.63 -3.00 1.55
N ASN A 242 -15.93 -2.72 0.30
CA ASN A 242 -17.14 -3.13 -0.40
C ASN A 242 -16.75 -3.60 -1.82
N SER A 243 -17.68 -4.13 -2.60
CA SER A 243 -17.38 -4.67 -3.94
C SER A 243 -16.74 -3.63 -4.88
N GLU A 244 -17.12 -2.36 -4.76
CA GLU A 244 -16.56 -1.29 -5.59
C GLU A 244 -15.10 -0.99 -5.20
N ASN A 245 -14.82 -0.79 -3.92
CA ASN A 245 -13.47 -0.51 -3.44
C ASN A 245 -12.55 -1.72 -3.59
N ALA A 246 -13.06 -2.94 -3.44
CA ALA A 246 -12.32 -4.17 -3.72
C ALA A 246 -11.84 -4.22 -5.18
N LYS A 247 -12.71 -3.86 -6.13
CA LYS A 247 -12.35 -3.78 -7.54
C LYS A 247 -11.31 -2.68 -7.80
N LYS A 248 -11.53 -1.47 -7.27
CA LYS A 248 -10.59 -0.33 -7.43
C LYS A 248 -9.20 -0.65 -6.88
N TYR A 249 -9.11 -1.43 -5.81
CA TYR A 249 -7.85 -1.89 -5.24
C TYR A 249 -7.22 -3.03 -6.05
N GLY A 250 -7.95 -4.11 -6.31
CA GLY A 250 -7.39 -5.36 -6.84
C GLY A 250 -7.18 -5.38 -8.36
N GLU A 251 -8.00 -4.66 -9.13
CA GLU A 251 -7.88 -4.66 -10.60
C GLU A 251 -6.54 -4.10 -11.11
N PRO A 252 -5.98 -3.01 -10.53
CA PRO A 252 -4.63 -2.56 -10.87
C PRO A 252 -3.53 -3.61 -10.63
N PHE A 253 -3.60 -4.38 -9.53
CA PHE A 253 -2.65 -5.47 -9.27
C PHE A 253 -2.75 -6.59 -10.30
N TYR A 254 -3.98 -7.00 -10.66
CA TYR A 254 -4.19 -7.99 -11.71
C TYR A 254 -3.59 -7.52 -13.05
N LYS A 255 -3.83 -6.26 -13.43
CA LYS A 255 -3.28 -5.68 -14.67
C LYS A 255 -1.76 -5.59 -14.66
N ALA A 256 -1.17 -5.29 -13.51
CA ALA A 256 0.29 -5.32 -13.33
C ALA A 256 0.89 -6.74 -13.44
N GLY A 257 0.07 -7.80 -13.36
CA GLY A 257 0.47 -9.17 -13.67
C GLY A 257 0.45 -9.51 -15.17
N ILE A 258 -0.04 -8.64 -16.05
CA ILE A 258 -0.20 -8.92 -17.48
C ILE A 258 1.02 -8.41 -18.26
N SER A 259 1.81 -9.33 -18.82
CA SER A 259 2.94 -8.98 -19.69
C SER A 259 2.51 -8.30 -21.00
N LEU A 260 3.43 -7.57 -21.63
CA LEU A 260 3.21 -6.91 -22.92
C LEU A 260 2.68 -7.86 -24.01
N LYS A 261 3.15 -9.12 -24.02
CA LYS A 261 2.71 -10.14 -24.99
C LYS A 261 1.22 -10.46 -24.87
N ASN A 262 0.68 -10.31 -23.66
CA ASN A 262 -0.71 -10.62 -23.33
C ASN A 262 -1.56 -9.37 -23.14
N ILE A 263 -1.10 -8.19 -23.55
CA ILE A 263 -1.78 -6.91 -23.26
C ILE A 263 -3.26 -6.86 -23.71
N LYS A 264 -3.62 -7.65 -24.72
CA LYS A 264 -5.02 -7.80 -25.17
C LYS A 264 -5.95 -8.39 -24.10
N SER A 265 -5.45 -9.07 -23.08
CA SER A 265 -6.22 -9.63 -21.97
C SER A 265 -6.46 -8.66 -20.80
N LEU A 266 -5.98 -7.40 -20.89
CA LEU A 266 -6.12 -6.38 -19.84
C LEU A 266 -7.58 -6.16 -19.37
N HIS A 267 -8.56 -6.35 -20.25
CA HIS A 267 -9.97 -6.09 -19.98
C HIS A 267 -10.81 -7.35 -19.73
N ASN A 268 -10.19 -8.53 -19.69
CA ASN A 268 -10.90 -9.82 -19.73
C ASN A 268 -11.14 -10.46 -18.35
N SER A 269 -11.08 -9.73 -17.24
CA SER A 269 -11.22 -10.34 -15.90
C SER A 269 -12.65 -10.29 -15.36
N SER A 270 -13.28 -11.45 -15.18
CA SER A 270 -14.47 -11.64 -14.36
C SER A 270 -14.11 -11.94 -12.89
N ILE A 271 -13.04 -11.32 -12.36
CA ILE A 271 -12.53 -11.60 -11.02
C ILE A 271 -13.47 -11.00 -9.98
N ASP A 272 -13.90 -11.81 -9.02
CA ASP A 272 -14.58 -11.35 -7.82
C ASP A 272 -13.56 -10.89 -6.78
N TYR A 273 -13.13 -9.63 -6.90
CA TYR A 273 -12.11 -9.05 -6.04
C TYR A 273 -12.53 -9.03 -4.57
N TYR A 274 -13.82 -8.86 -4.26
CA TYR A 274 -14.29 -8.79 -2.89
C TYR A 274 -14.18 -10.15 -2.20
N SER A 275 -14.74 -11.20 -2.83
CA SER A 275 -14.65 -12.57 -2.31
C SER A 275 -13.19 -13.02 -2.19
N ASN A 276 -12.34 -12.68 -3.15
CA ASN A 276 -10.91 -13.02 -3.08
C ASN A 276 -10.19 -12.35 -1.90
N ILE A 277 -10.60 -11.15 -1.48
CA ILE A 277 -10.01 -10.48 -0.32
C ILE A 277 -10.53 -11.10 0.99
N ILE A 278 -11.84 -11.36 1.08
CA ILE A 278 -12.47 -11.87 2.30
C ILE A 278 -12.11 -13.33 2.59
N PHE A 279 -12.05 -14.19 1.58
CA PHE A 279 -11.89 -15.64 1.78
C PHE A 279 -10.43 -16.12 1.76
N ASN A 280 -9.49 -15.32 1.26
CA ASN A 280 -8.07 -15.68 1.32
C ASN A 280 -7.46 -15.13 2.60
N ASN A 281 -6.84 -16.01 3.39
CA ASN A 281 -6.17 -15.65 4.62
C ASN A 281 -4.88 -16.48 4.73
N GLU A 282 -3.76 -15.82 4.91
CA GLU A 282 -2.42 -16.42 5.00
C GLU A 282 -1.82 -16.19 6.40
N ASP A 283 -0.65 -16.75 6.64
CA ASP A 283 0.16 -16.36 7.79
C ASP A 283 0.95 -15.07 7.49
N TYR A 284 1.34 -14.35 8.54
CA TYR A 284 2.24 -13.21 8.38
C TYR A 284 3.57 -13.65 7.77
N LYS A 285 4.04 -12.90 6.76
CA LYS A 285 5.30 -13.20 6.05
C LYS A 285 6.53 -12.56 6.68
N VAL A 286 6.33 -11.57 7.55
CA VAL A 286 7.41 -10.88 8.28
C VAL A 286 8.16 -11.83 9.24
N ASN A 287 9.47 -11.66 9.35
CA ASN A 287 10.28 -12.42 10.28
C ASN A 287 9.96 -12.02 11.73
N LYS A 288 9.77 -12.99 12.63
CA LYS A 288 9.49 -12.73 14.05
C LYS A 288 10.54 -11.86 14.73
N ASN A 289 11.82 -12.00 14.36
CA ASN A 289 12.89 -11.18 14.96
C ASN A 289 12.78 -9.70 14.56
N GLU A 290 12.15 -9.39 13.42
CA GLU A 290 11.92 -8.00 12.99
C GLU A 290 10.79 -7.33 13.78
N LEU A 291 10.00 -8.13 14.51
CA LEU A 291 8.90 -7.67 15.33
C LEU A 291 9.31 -7.38 16.78
N ASP A 292 10.51 -7.79 17.19
CA ASP A 292 10.98 -7.63 18.56
C ASP A 292 11.09 -6.15 18.93
N GLY A 293 10.46 -5.78 20.05
CA GLY A 293 10.43 -4.39 20.53
C GLY A 293 9.43 -3.48 19.81
N LEU A 294 8.68 -4.00 18.83
CA LEU A 294 7.61 -3.26 18.18
C LEU A 294 6.29 -3.36 18.94
N ASN A 295 5.43 -2.35 18.76
CA ASN A 295 4.16 -2.27 19.44
C ASN A 295 3.08 -3.01 18.64
N LEU A 296 2.82 -4.26 19.01
CA LEU A 296 1.87 -5.15 18.30
C LEU A 296 0.52 -5.29 19.01
N VAL A 297 0.27 -4.47 20.03
CA VAL A 297 -0.95 -4.49 20.83
C VAL A 297 -1.47 -3.08 21.08
N PHE A 298 -2.78 -2.95 21.31
CA PHE A 298 -3.31 -1.69 21.82
C PHE A 298 -2.81 -1.43 23.24
N PRO A 299 -2.60 -0.16 23.62
CA PRO A 299 -2.00 0.17 24.90
C PRO A 299 -3.03 -0.04 26.02
N ILE A 300 -2.58 -0.59 27.14
CA ILE A 300 -3.36 -0.59 28.38
C ILE A 300 -3.09 0.73 29.09
N ILE A 301 -3.95 1.74 28.90
CA ILE A 301 -3.82 3.00 29.64
C ILE A 301 -4.52 2.79 30.98
N LYS A 302 -3.74 2.57 32.03
CA LYS A 302 -4.27 2.58 33.41
C LYS A 302 -4.84 3.98 33.67
N SER A 303 -6.14 4.07 33.91
CA SER A 303 -6.75 5.30 34.40
C SER A 303 -5.98 5.74 35.65
N LYS A 304 -5.51 7.00 35.66
CA LYS A 304 -5.08 7.60 36.92
C LYS A 304 -6.32 7.61 37.82
N ASN A 305 -6.25 6.91 38.94
CA ASN A 305 -7.25 7.02 40.00
C ASN A 305 -7.41 8.51 40.30
N ILE A 306 -8.62 9.04 40.06
CA ILE A 306 -9.07 10.31 40.62
C ILE A 306 -9.53 10.02 42.05
#